data_AF-A0A0M8QRE4-F1
#
_entry.id   AF-A0A0M8QRE4-F1
#
_cell.length_a   1.000
_cell.length_b   1.000
_cell.length_c   1.000
_cell.angle_alpha   90.00
_cell.angle_beta   90.00
_cell.angle_gamma   90.00
#
_symmetry.space_group_name_H-M   'P 1'
#
loop_
_entity.id
_entity.type
_entity.pdbx_description
1 polymer ?
#
loop_
_entity_poly.entity_id
_entity_poly.type
_entity_poly.pdbx_seq_one_letter_code
_entity_poly.pdbx_strand_id
1 'polypeptide(L)'
;MSEAEAVRSVIARLTAHADETQTRLTHELFRQAGYLWRCGNPSCPAYNYRGLRYCEGCGWGSNGKPVGDLHPCMYTERRWAALRRALLKHYADQAPMPDAVVFEYWGGPGWRGAEVTEMYGGTTKEVTGGFRDRDRFEDIAAALDSLTKWSKPSYGEHIRVVLAF
;
A
#
# COMPACT_ATOMS: atom_id res chain seq x y z
N MET A 1 1.76 -24.16 -5.70
CA MET A 1 2.61 -23.30 -4.85
C MET A 1 3.28 -22.29 -5.76
N SER A 2 3.06 -21.00 -5.52
CA SER A 2 3.68 -19.92 -6.29
C SER A 2 5.15 -19.72 -5.91
N GLU A 3 5.94 -19.09 -6.78
CA GLU A 3 7.34 -18.72 -6.49
C GLU A 3 7.46 -17.93 -5.19
N ALA A 4 6.53 -16.98 -4.96
CA ALA A 4 6.48 -16.18 -3.74
C ALA A 4 6.20 -17.02 -2.47
N GLU A 5 5.40 -18.09 -2.56
CA GLU A 5 5.18 -19.02 -1.45
C GLU A 5 6.43 -19.87 -1.16
N ALA A 6 7.12 -20.31 -2.21
CA ALA A 6 8.36 -21.09 -2.08
C ALA A 6 9.46 -20.25 -1.40
N VAL A 7 9.70 -19.02 -1.86
CA VAL A 7 10.69 -18.11 -1.28
C VAL A 7 10.39 -17.80 0.19
N ARG A 8 9.12 -17.56 0.53
CA ARG A 8 8.68 -17.36 1.92
C ARG A 8 8.99 -18.56 2.81
N SER A 9 8.67 -19.76 2.34
CA SER A 9 8.96 -20.98 3.07
C SER A 9 10.47 -21.18 3.29
N VAL A 10 11.30 -20.80 2.31
CA VAL A 10 12.76 -20.91 2.45
C VAL A 10 13.28 -19.93 3.50
N ILE A 11 12.89 -18.66 3.43
CA ILE A 11 13.31 -17.64 4.40
C ILE A 11 12.88 -18.04 5.81
N ALA A 12 11.61 -18.42 6.01
CA ALA A 12 11.09 -18.83 7.32
C ALA A 12 11.87 -20.02 7.92
N ARG A 13 12.23 -21.00 7.10
CA ARG A 13 13.04 -22.16 7.54
C ARG A 13 14.46 -21.77 7.90
N LEU A 14 15.08 -20.88 7.12
CA LEU A 14 16.44 -20.40 7.40
C LEU A 14 16.48 -19.57 8.68
N THR A 15 15.43 -18.82 9.00
CA THR A 15 15.38 -17.98 10.20
C THR A 15 14.85 -18.70 11.45
N ALA A 16 14.18 -19.84 11.32
CA ALA A 16 13.54 -20.54 12.45
C ALA A 16 14.51 -20.96 13.58
N HIS A 17 15.77 -21.21 13.23
CA HIS A 17 16.81 -21.62 14.18
C HIS A 17 18.07 -20.74 14.11
N ALA A 18 17.98 -19.63 13.37
CA ALA A 18 19.08 -18.70 13.25
C ALA A 18 19.19 -17.82 14.49
N ASP A 19 20.41 -17.48 14.89
CA ASP A 19 20.62 -16.40 15.84
C ASP A 19 20.32 -15.02 15.21
N GLU A 20 20.39 -13.96 16.02
CA GLU A 20 20.08 -12.60 15.56
C GLU A 20 21.02 -12.12 14.43
N THR A 21 22.29 -12.49 14.49
CA THR A 21 23.29 -12.11 13.47
C THR A 21 23.02 -12.84 12.16
N GLN A 22 22.76 -14.15 12.24
CA GLN A 22 22.43 -15.02 11.11
C GLN A 22 21.10 -14.61 10.46
N THR A 23 20.10 -14.25 11.26
CA THR A 23 18.81 -13.74 10.78
C THR A 23 19.01 -12.44 10.00
N ARG A 24 19.79 -11.50 10.53
CA ARG A 24 20.10 -10.23 9.86
C ARG A 24 20.84 -10.42 8.53
N LEU A 25 21.84 -11.30 8.49
CA LEU A 25 22.58 -11.64 7.27
C LEU A 25 21.66 -12.29 6.22
N THR A 26 20.82 -13.23 6.65
CA THR A 26 19.86 -13.91 5.76
C THR A 26 18.91 -12.89 5.13
N HIS A 27 18.29 -12.03 5.93
CA HIS A 27 17.39 -10.99 5.42
C HIS A 27 18.09 -10.00 4.49
N GLU A 28 19.33 -9.61 4.78
CA GLU A 28 20.09 -8.71 3.91
C GLU A 28 20.41 -9.34 2.55
N LEU A 29 20.77 -10.62 2.51
CA LEU A 29 21.01 -11.36 1.26
C LEU A 29 19.72 -11.45 0.41
N PHE A 30 18.59 -11.81 1.02
CA PHE A 30 17.31 -11.85 0.31
C PHE A 30 16.82 -10.47 -0.12
N ARG A 31 17.18 -9.40 0.62
CA ARG A 31 16.93 -8.01 0.21
C ARG A 31 17.73 -7.63 -1.04
N GLN A 32 19.03 -7.92 -1.05
CA GLN A 32 19.90 -7.65 -2.20
C GLN A 32 19.45 -8.44 -3.44
N ALA A 33 18.96 -9.66 -3.25
CA ALA A 33 18.38 -10.47 -4.31
C ALA A 33 16.96 -10.03 -4.75
N GLY A 34 16.39 -8.98 -4.15
CA GLY A 34 15.09 -8.41 -4.52
C GLY A 34 13.88 -9.18 -4.00
N TYR A 35 14.07 -10.17 -3.12
CA TYR A 35 12.98 -10.95 -2.52
C TYR A 35 12.43 -10.33 -1.24
N LEU A 36 13.21 -9.44 -0.61
CA LEU A 36 12.78 -8.64 0.53
C LEU A 36 12.99 -7.14 0.26
N TRP A 37 12.22 -6.29 0.92
CA TRP A 37 12.49 -4.85 1.03
C TRP A 37 12.40 -4.41 2.48
N ARG A 38 13.06 -3.30 2.84
CA ARG A 38 13.09 -2.77 4.21
C ARG A 38 12.10 -1.62 4.35
N CYS A 39 11.32 -1.61 5.44
CA CYS A 39 10.46 -0.48 5.78
C CYS A 39 11.29 0.82 5.91
N GLY A 40 10.80 1.92 5.32
CA GLY A 40 11.44 3.22 5.42
C GLY A 40 11.24 3.93 6.77
N ASN A 41 10.46 3.35 7.70
CA ASN A 41 10.40 3.81 9.08
C ASN A 41 11.69 3.39 9.82
N PRO A 42 12.52 4.34 10.31
CA PRO A 42 13.78 4.03 10.99
C PRO A 42 13.60 3.21 12.28
N SER A 43 12.40 3.22 12.86
CA SER A 43 12.04 2.44 14.04
C SER A 43 11.40 1.07 13.72
N CYS A 44 11.20 0.74 12.45
CA CYS A 44 10.66 -0.56 12.02
C CYS A 44 11.80 -1.53 11.71
N PRO A 45 11.97 -2.62 12.48
CA PRO A 45 13.01 -3.61 12.22
C PRO A 45 12.63 -4.63 11.13
N ALA A 46 11.41 -4.57 10.59
CA ALA A 46 10.86 -5.61 9.73
C ALA A 46 11.42 -5.57 8.29
N TYR A 47 11.68 -6.77 7.76
CA TYR A 47 11.89 -7.03 6.33
C TYR A 47 10.62 -7.62 5.74
N ASN A 48 10.20 -7.11 4.58
CA ASN A 48 8.95 -7.45 3.93
C ASN A 48 9.19 -8.24 2.66
N TYR A 49 8.43 -9.32 2.45
CA TYR A 49 8.53 -10.12 1.24
C TYR A 49 8.06 -9.37 0.00
N ARG A 50 8.68 -9.67 -1.14
CA ARG A 50 8.26 -9.20 -2.46
C ARG A 50 6.81 -9.63 -2.72
N GLY A 51 5.95 -8.68 -3.08
CA GLY A 51 4.52 -8.92 -3.32
C GLY A 51 3.66 -9.09 -2.07
N LEU A 52 4.26 -9.11 -0.86
CA LEU A 52 3.51 -9.00 0.39
C LEU A 52 3.47 -7.57 0.90
N ARG A 53 2.26 -7.13 1.25
CA ARG A 53 1.97 -5.83 1.89
C ARG A 53 2.17 -5.97 3.40
N TYR A 54 3.30 -5.55 3.95
CA TYR A 54 3.42 -5.44 5.41
C TYR A 54 4.18 -4.20 5.86
N CYS A 55 3.44 -3.10 5.89
CA CYS A 55 3.52 -2.10 6.96
C CYS A 55 2.10 -1.73 7.42
N GLU A 56 1.14 -2.66 7.36
CA GLU A 56 -0.27 -2.43 7.73
C GLU A 56 -0.45 -1.90 9.17
N GLY A 57 0.53 -2.11 10.05
CA GLY A 57 0.53 -1.57 11.41
C GLY A 57 1.30 -0.26 11.61
N CYS A 58 2.20 0.14 10.71
CA CYS A 58 3.02 1.35 10.90
C CYS A 58 2.85 2.42 9.81
N GLY A 59 2.30 2.06 8.64
CA GLY A 59 1.87 2.99 7.61
C GLY A 59 2.96 3.52 6.66
N TRP A 60 4.17 2.93 6.62
CA TRP A 60 5.32 3.43 5.82
C TRP A 60 5.78 2.47 4.71
N GLY A 61 6.11 3.04 3.57
CA GLY A 61 6.66 2.39 2.39
C GLY A 61 8.18 2.36 2.35
N SER A 62 8.70 1.87 1.24
CA SER A 62 10.11 1.57 1.00
C SER A 62 11.02 2.80 0.95
N ASN A 63 10.46 3.94 0.57
CA ASN A 63 11.16 5.23 0.44
C ASN A 63 11.01 6.14 1.66
N GLY A 64 10.50 5.61 2.77
CA GLY A 64 10.19 6.40 3.96
C GLY A 64 9.05 7.40 3.72
N LYS A 65 8.16 7.11 2.77
CA LYS A 65 6.88 7.80 2.62
C LYS A 65 5.75 6.92 3.12
N PRO A 66 4.64 7.50 3.59
CA PRO A 66 3.55 6.69 4.04
C PRO A 66 2.80 5.98 2.90
N VAL A 67 2.37 4.74 3.15
CA VAL A 67 1.61 3.87 2.22
C VAL A 67 0.20 3.53 2.75
N GLY A 68 -0.21 4.16 3.86
CA GLY A 68 -1.51 3.94 4.55
C GLY A 68 -1.49 2.70 5.46
N ASP A 69 -2.40 2.48 6.41
CA ASP A 69 -3.12 3.40 7.31
C ASP A 69 -2.25 3.68 8.56
N LEU A 70 -2.32 4.88 9.15
CA LEU A 70 -2.04 5.07 10.58
C LEU A 70 -3.34 5.50 11.20
N HIS A 71 -3.88 4.69 12.11
CA HIS A 71 -4.74 5.22 13.15
C HIS A 71 -3.84 5.55 14.35
N PRO A 72 -3.84 6.80 14.86
CA PRO A 72 -4.63 7.92 14.38
C PRO A 72 -4.05 8.60 13.13
N CYS A 73 -5.01 8.99 12.31
CA CYS A 73 -5.03 9.50 10.94
C CYS A 73 -3.82 10.31 10.43
N MET A 74 -3.24 9.86 9.30
CA MET A 74 -2.45 10.71 8.39
C MET A 74 -3.30 11.73 7.61
N TYR A 75 -4.61 11.81 7.86
CA TYR A 75 -5.49 12.84 7.28
C TYR A 75 -5.21 14.26 7.78
N THR A 76 -4.22 14.46 8.65
CA THR A 76 -3.67 15.80 8.94
C THR A 76 -2.78 16.31 7.80
N GLU A 77 -2.23 15.42 6.96
CA GLU A 77 -1.51 15.82 5.76
C GLU A 77 -2.50 16.17 4.64
N ARG A 78 -2.32 17.36 4.07
CA ARG A 78 -3.30 18.00 3.17
C ARG A 78 -3.67 17.16 1.94
N ARG A 79 -2.74 16.40 1.37
CA ARG A 79 -2.94 15.60 0.15
C ARG A 79 -3.76 14.36 0.44
N TRP A 80 -3.46 13.70 1.56
CA TRP A 80 -4.26 12.58 2.06
C TRP A 80 -5.69 12.99 2.40
N ALA A 81 -5.85 14.14 3.05
CA ALA A 81 -7.17 14.71 3.32
C ALA A 81 -7.94 15.04 2.03
N ALA A 82 -7.25 15.52 0.99
CA ALA A 82 -7.87 15.81 -0.30
C ALA A 82 -8.40 14.54 -0.99
N LEU A 83 -7.59 13.46 -1.01
CA LEU A 83 -8.02 12.18 -1.59
C LEU A 83 -9.23 11.62 -0.83
N ARG A 84 -9.20 11.62 0.51
CA ARG A 84 -10.32 11.14 1.32
C ARG A 84 -11.60 11.93 1.06
N ARG A 85 -11.53 13.26 1.00
CA ARG A 85 -12.71 14.10 0.69
C ARG A 85 -13.27 13.80 -0.70
N ALA A 86 -12.41 13.64 -1.71
CA ALA A 86 -12.83 13.31 -3.07
C ALA A 86 -13.55 11.94 -3.11
N LEU A 87 -13.02 10.93 -2.42
CA LEU A 87 -13.64 9.62 -2.32
C LEU A 87 -14.97 9.66 -1.57
N LEU A 88 -15.05 10.34 -0.41
CA LEU A 88 -16.31 10.50 0.32
C LEU A 88 -17.39 11.16 -0.55
N LYS A 89 -17.04 12.21 -1.29
CA LYS A 89 -17.96 12.87 -2.22
C LYS A 89 -18.43 11.91 -3.32
N HIS A 90 -17.52 11.11 -3.87
CA HIS A 90 -17.85 10.15 -4.93
C HIS A 90 -18.81 9.05 -4.47
N TYR A 91 -18.63 8.54 -3.25
CA TYR A 91 -19.46 7.47 -2.69
C TYR A 91 -20.66 7.96 -1.87
N ALA A 92 -20.85 9.26 -1.68
CA ALA A 92 -21.90 9.83 -0.82
C ALA A 92 -23.31 9.31 -1.16
N ASP A 93 -23.59 9.11 -2.44
CA ASP A 93 -24.89 8.65 -2.94
C ASP A 93 -24.88 7.16 -3.34
N GLN A 94 -23.80 6.42 -3.06
CA GLN A 94 -23.65 5.01 -3.39
C GLN A 94 -23.79 4.17 -2.12
N ALA A 95 -24.95 3.54 -1.94
CA ALA A 95 -25.20 2.62 -0.85
C ALA A 95 -25.05 1.15 -1.30
N PRO A 96 -24.33 0.28 -0.56
CA PRO A 96 -23.53 0.62 0.62
C PRO A 96 -22.26 1.41 0.26
N MET A 97 -21.84 2.33 1.14
CA MET A 97 -20.54 3.01 1.02
C MET A 97 -19.44 2.04 1.48
N PRO A 98 -18.30 1.95 0.77
CA PRO A 98 -17.19 1.11 1.21
C PRO A 98 -16.56 1.64 2.50
N ASP A 99 -16.08 0.74 3.35
CA ASP A 99 -15.35 1.08 4.57
C ASP A 99 -13.98 1.67 4.25
N ALA A 100 -13.35 1.18 3.18
CA ALA A 100 -12.08 1.66 2.69
C ALA A 100 -11.94 1.47 1.18
N VAL A 101 -11.08 2.27 0.58
CA VAL A 101 -10.65 2.12 -0.82
C VAL A 101 -9.14 1.94 -0.84
N VAL A 102 -8.70 0.87 -1.49
CA VAL A 102 -7.29 0.50 -1.63
C VAL A 102 -6.85 0.72 -3.08
N PHE A 103 -5.70 1.35 -3.25
CA PHE A 103 -5.04 1.60 -4.52
C PHE A 103 -3.74 0.81 -4.54
N GLU A 104 -3.60 -0.14 -5.45
CA GLU A 104 -2.42 -0.98 -5.60
C GLU A 104 -1.61 -0.58 -6.82
N TYR A 105 -0.38 -0.13 -6.60
CA TYR A 105 0.46 0.37 -7.67
C TYR A 105 1.39 -0.73 -8.21
N TRP A 106 1.03 -1.27 -9.37
CA TRP A 106 1.82 -2.26 -10.11
C TRP A 106 2.63 -1.67 -11.27
N GLY A 107 2.81 -0.34 -11.28
CA GLY A 107 3.46 0.40 -12.37
C GLY A 107 2.47 1.21 -13.21
N GLY A 108 2.99 2.19 -13.97
CA GLY A 108 2.19 3.08 -14.81
C GLY A 108 2.24 4.55 -14.39
N PRO A 109 1.24 5.37 -14.73
CA PRO A 109 1.25 6.82 -14.47
C PRO A 109 0.92 7.16 -13.01
N GLY A 110 1.68 6.60 -12.06
CA GLY A 110 1.51 6.81 -10.63
C GLY A 110 0.23 6.22 -10.04
N TRP A 111 -0.24 6.78 -8.93
CA TRP A 111 -1.43 6.30 -8.21
C TRP A 111 -2.71 6.31 -9.03
N ARG A 112 -2.79 7.16 -10.06
CA ARG A 112 -3.94 7.15 -10.99
C ARG A 112 -3.99 5.88 -11.84
N GLY A 113 -2.83 5.26 -12.09
CA GLY A 113 -2.73 3.99 -12.81
C GLY A 113 -2.98 2.76 -11.93
N ALA A 114 -3.07 2.94 -10.61
CA ALA A 114 -3.23 1.85 -9.65
C ALA A 114 -4.50 1.02 -9.93
N GLU A 115 -4.42 -0.26 -9.60
CA GLU A 115 -5.61 -1.11 -9.45
C GLU A 115 -6.34 -0.69 -8.18
N VAL A 116 -7.67 -0.72 -8.21
CA VAL A 116 -8.47 -0.15 -7.14
C VAL A 116 -9.43 -1.21 -6.62
N THR A 117 -9.46 -1.35 -5.30
CA THR A 117 -10.34 -2.28 -4.58
C THR A 117 -11.13 -1.54 -3.52
N GLU A 118 -12.44 -1.68 -3.54
CA GLU A 118 -13.35 -1.29 -2.46
C GLU A 118 -13.41 -2.38 -1.40
N MET A 119 -13.41 -2.00 -0.13
CA MET A 119 -13.49 -2.89 1.03
C MET A 119 -14.84 -2.66 1.74
N TYR A 120 -15.59 -3.73 1.99
CA TYR A 120 -16.87 -3.76 2.70
C TYR A 120 -16.79 -4.79 3.84
N GLY A 121 -16.09 -4.43 4.92
CA GLY A 121 -15.85 -5.29 6.06
C GLY A 121 -15.12 -6.56 5.66
N GLY A 122 -15.86 -7.67 5.57
CA GLY A 122 -15.35 -8.99 5.20
C GLY A 122 -15.31 -9.26 3.69
N THR A 123 -15.85 -8.39 2.84
CA THR A 123 -15.86 -8.57 1.39
C THR A 123 -15.12 -7.45 0.66
N THR A 124 -14.70 -7.72 -0.56
CA THR A 124 -14.00 -6.75 -1.42
C THR A 124 -14.58 -6.76 -2.82
N LYS A 125 -14.42 -5.63 -3.52
CA LYS A 125 -14.88 -5.45 -4.90
C LYS A 125 -13.84 -4.68 -5.70
N GLU A 126 -13.44 -5.23 -6.84
CA GLU A 126 -12.57 -4.52 -7.78
C GLU A 126 -13.33 -3.39 -8.48
N VAL A 127 -12.70 -2.21 -8.57
CA VAL A 127 -13.20 -1.09 -9.38
C VAL A 127 -12.54 -1.18 -10.76
N THR A 128 -13.23 -1.79 -11.71
CA THR A 128 -12.72 -1.96 -13.08
C THR A 128 -12.33 -0.63 -13.70
N GLY A 129 -11.07 -0.53 -14.14
CA GLY A 129 -10.50 0.71 -14.69
C GLY A 129 -10.15 1.77 -13.64
N GLY A 130 -10.44 1.52 -12.36
CA GLY A 130 -10.17 2.41 -11.24
C GLY A 130 -10.67 3.83 -11.47
N PHE A 131 -9.82 4.80 -11.12
CA PHE A 131 -10.09 6.23 -11.30
C PHE A 131 -9.22 6.86 -12.40
N ARG A 132 -8.97 6.10 -13.48
CA ARG A 132 -8.06 6.52 -14.57
C ARG A 132 -8.63 7.65 -15.44
N ASP A 133 -9.94 7.63 -15.65
CA ASP A 133 -10.69 8.62 -16.42
C ASP A 133 -10.74 9.95 -15.66
N ARG A 134 -9.98 10.94 -16.14
CA ARG A 134 -9.84 12.24 -15.48
C ARG A 134 -11.13 13.06 -15.56
N ASP A 135 -11.86 12.96 -16.66
CA ASP A 135 -13.04 13.79 -16.88
C ASP A 135 -14.19 13.28 -16.00
N ARG A 136 -14.28 11.95 -15.83
CA ARG A 136 -15.26 11.34 -14.93
C ARG A 136 -14.93 11.49 -13.45
N PHE A 137 -13.65 11.47 -13.09
CA PHE A 137 -13.19 11.42 -11.69
C PHE A 137 -12.28 12.60 -11.32
N GLU A 138 -12.59 13.81 -11.81
CA GLU A 138 -11.71 14.99 -11.72
C GLU A 138 -11.09 15.20 -10.34
N ASP A 139 -11.91 15.26 -9.28
CA ASP A 139 -11.45 15.50 -7.90
C ASP A 139 -10.52 14.39 -7.39
N ILE A 140 -10.84 13.12 -7.68
CA ILE A 140 -10.04 11.96 -7.28
C ILE A 140 -8.73 11.92 -8.08
N ALA A 141 -8.81 12.11 -9.39
CA ALA A 141 -7.66 12.12 -10.28
C ALA A 141 -6.66 13.23 -9.90
N ALA A 142 -7.15 14.43 -9.59
CA ALA A 142 -6.32 15.54 -9.13
C ALA A 142 -5.60 15.22 -7.80
N ALA A 143 -6.30 14.57 -6.86
CA ALA A 143 -5.71 14.15 -5.60
C ALA A 143 -4.63 13.06 -5.78
N LEU A 144 -4.89 12.06 -6.63
CA LEU A 144 -3.94 10.99 -6.94
C LEU A 144 -2.70 11.49 -7.69
N ASP A 145 -2.86 12.43 -8.63
CA ASP A 145 -1.75 13.09 -9.33
C ASP A 145 -0.86 13.87 -8.34
N SER A 146 -1.48 14.58 -7.38
CA SER A 146 -0.77 15.31 -6.33
C SER A 146 0.01 14.39 -5.39
N LEU A 147 -0.62 13.27 -4.96
CA LEU A 147 0.04 12.24 -4.16
C LEU A 147 1.18 11.60 -4.92
N THR A 148 1.00 11.30 -6.21
CA THR A 148 2.04 10.68 -7.05
C THR A 148 3.32 11.52 -7.08
N LYS A 149 3.19 12.83 -7.31
CA LYS A 149 4.34 13.75 -7.36
C LYS A 149 5.08 13.81 -6.02
N TRP A 150 4.35 13.67 -4.92
CA TRP A 150 4.90 13.79 -3.57
C TRP A 150 5.48 12.48 -3.05
N SER A 151 4.74 11.37 -3.17
CA SER A 151 5.13 10.06 -2.64
C SER A 151 6.04 9.28 -3.57
N LYS A 152 5.99 9.54 -4.89
CA LYS A 152 6.72 8.80 -5.94
C LYS A 152 6.56 7.28 -5.76
N PRO A 153 5.37 6.73 -6.05
CA PRO A 153 5.06 5.35 -5.74
C PRO A 153 6.00 4.37 -6.43
N SER A 154 6.41 3.35 -5.69
CA SER A 154 7.25 2.26 -6.17
C SER A 154 6.40 1.02 -6.39
N TYR A 155 6.81 0.18 -7.34
CA TYR A 155 6.10 -1.06 -7.68
C TYR A 155 5.79 -1.89 -6.41
N GLY A 156 4.53 -2.29 -6.26
CA GLY A 156 4.02 -3.05 -5.11
C GLY A 156 3.64 -2.20 -3.89
N GLU A 157 3.78 -0.87 -3.96
CA GLU A 157 3.22 0.02 -2.94
C GLU A 157 1.70 0.14 -3.11
N HIS A 158 1.01 0.43 -2.01
CA HIS A 158 -0.43 0.70 -2.04
C HIS A 158 -0.76 1.95 -1.23
N ILE A 159 -1.99 2.42 -1.38
CA ILE A 159 -2.62 3.41 -0.53
C ILE A 159 -3.94 2.81 -0.05
N ARG A 160 -4.21 2.86 1.25
CA ARG A 160 -5.56 2.60 1.78
C ARG A 160 -6.15 3.90 2.32
N VAL A 161 -7.41 4.17 1.96
CA VAL A 161 -8.17 5.33 2.42
C VAL A 161 -9.45 4.85 3.09
N VAL A 162 -9.53 4.99 4.40
CA VAL A 162 -10.70 4.65 5.21
C VAL A 162 -11.77 5.72 5.09
N LEU A 163 -13.01 5.31 4.79
CA LEU A 163 -14.18 6.15 4.61
C LEU A 163 -15.17 6.03 5.76
N ALA A 164 -15.39 4.81 6.28
CA ALA A 164 -16.22 4.56 7.46
C ALA A 164 -15.41 4.75 8.77
N PHE A 165 -16.08 5.20 9.83
CA PHE A 165 -15.53 5.29 11.19
C PHE A 165 -16.22 4.28 12.10
#